data_AF-G9K939-F1
#
_entry.id   AF-G9K939-F1
#
_cell.length_a   1.000
_cell.length_b   1.000
_cell.length_c   1.000
_cell.angle_alpha   90.00
_cell.angle_beta   90.00
_cell.angle_gamma   90.00
#
_symmetry.space_group_name_H-M   'P 1'
#
loop_
_entity.id
_entity.type
_entity.pdbx_description
1 polymer ?
#
loop_
_entity_poly.entity_id
_entity_poly.type
_entity_poly.pdbx_seq_one_letter_code
_entity_poly.pdbx_strand_id
1 'polypeptide(L)' 'SLANWMCLAKWERNYNTKATNYNPGSRSTDYGIFQINSRYWCNDGKTPGAVNACGIPCSDLLKDDITQAVACAKRVV' A
#
# COMPACT_ATOMS: atom_id res chain seq x y z
N SER A 1 11.13 -9.57 -11.45
CA SER A 1 10.50 -10.88 -11.76
C SER A 1 9.38 -11.17 -10.76
N LEU A 2 8.55 -12.19 -10.97
CA LEU A 2 7.51 -12.60 -10.00
C LEU A 2 8.13 -12.98 -8.63
N ALA A 3 9.30 -13.62 -8.63
CA ALA A 3 10.02 -13.97 -7.40
C ALA A 3 10.36 -12.75 -6.54
N ASN A 4 10.69 -11.59 -7.14
CA ASN A 4 10.93 -10.35 -6.38
C ASN A 4 9.67 -9.86 -5.67
N TRP A 5 8.51 -9.92 -6.33
CA TRP A 5 7.23 -9.55 -5.70
C TRP A 5 6.86 -10.51 -4.58
N MET A 6 7.16 -11.81 -4.72
CA MET A 6 6.95 -12.76 -3.62
C MET A 6 7.87 -12.51 -2.43
N CYS A 7 9.14 -12.20 -2.69
CA CYS A 7 10.10 -11.82 -1.66
C CYS A 7 9.63 -10.56 -0.89
N LEU A 8 9.19 -9.54 -1.62
CA LEU A 8 8.66 -8.31 -1.05
C LEU A 8 7.47 -8.60 -0.14
N ALA A 9 6.42 -9.25 -0.66
CA ALA A 9 5.20 -9.53 0.11
C ALA A 9 5.47 -10.38 1.37
N LYS A 10 6.47 -11.28 1.32
CA LYS A 10 6.90 -12.08 2.48
C LYS A 10 7.54 -11.22 3.58
N TRP A 11 8.43 -10.30 3.19
CA TRP A 11 9.24 -9.52 4.14
C TRP A 11 8.54 -8.29 4.66
N GLU A 12 7.66 -7.69 3.87
CA GLU A 12 6.84 -6.57 4.33
C GLU A 12 5.93 -7.04 5.46
N ARG A 13 5.08 -8.04 5.22
CA ARG A 13 3.99 -8.41 6.15
C ARG A 13 3.59 -9.88 6.15
N ASN A 14 4.47 -10.79 5.73
CA ASN A 14 4.18 -12.24 5.69
C ASN A 14 2.89 -12.57 4.93
N TYR A 15 2.68 -11.90 3.78
CA TYR A 15 1.49 -12.03 2.93
C TYR A 15 0.17 -11.55 3.55
N ASN A 16 0.19 -10.81 4.66
CA ASN A 16 -1.01 -10.27 5.28
C ASN A 16 -1.55 -9.04 4.53
N THR A 17 -2.72 -9.18 3.89
CA THR A 17 -3.43 -8.11 3.18
C THR A 17 -3.96 -7.02 4.11
N LYS A 18 -4.17 -7.28 5.39
CA LYS A 18 -4.78 -6.34 6.35
C LYS A 18 -3.76 -5.54 7.15
N ALA A 19 -2.48 -5.70 6.82
CA ALA A 19 -1.42 -5.06 7.56
C ALA A 19 -1.35 -3.54 7.30
N THR A 20 -1.06 -2.79 8.36
CA THR A 20 -0.85 -1.34 8.32
C THR A 20 0.39 -0.95 9.12
N ASN A 21 1.10 0.10 8.68
CA ASN A 21 2.23 0.68 9.40
C ASN A 21 2.07 2.20 9.51
N TYR A 22 2.00 2.76 10.71
CA TYR A 22 1.96 4.22 10.85
C TYR A 22 3.38 4.81 10.91
N ASN A 23 3.62 5.87 10.14
CA ASN A 23 4.90 6.57 10.05
C ASN A 23 4.80 7.95 10.74
N PRO A 24 5.26 8.10 12.00
CA PRO A 24 5.04 9.33 12.78
C PRO A 24 5.69 10.58 12.17
N GLY A 25 6.85 10.43 11.53
CA GLY A 25 7.60 11.56 10.97
C GLY A 25 6.90 12.24 9.79
N SER A 26 6.26 11.46 8.93
CA SER A 26 5.50 11.96 7.76
C SER A 26 3.99 12.04 8.00
N ARG A 27 3.51 11.49 9.13
CA ARG A 27 2.08 11.25 9.43
C ARG A 27 1.36 10.48 8.33
N SER A 28 2.09 9.61 7.61
CA SER A 28 1.52 8.73 6.60
C SER A 28 1.39 7.30 7.13
N THR A 29 0.65 6.46 6.43
CA THR A 29 0.46 5.05 6.78
C THR A 29 0.74 4.18 5.56
N ASP A 30 1.42 3.05 5.75
CA ASP A 30 1.59 2.02 4.72
C ASP A 30 0.47 1.00 4.80
N TYR A 31 -0.06 0.58 3.65
CA TYR A 31 -1.24 -0.27 3.57
C TYR A 31 -1.00 -1.54 2.77
N GLY A 32 -1.53 -2.65 3.30
CA GLY A 32 -1.73 -3.87 2.56
C GLY A 32 -0.48 -4.71 2.36
N ILE A 33 -0.62 -5.74 1.53
CA ILE A 33 0.40 -6.77 1.29
C ILE A 33 1.73 -6.23 0.75
N PHE A 34 1.70 -5.07 0.07
CA PHE A 34 2.87 -4.40 -0.49
C PHE A 34 3.29 -3.14 0.28
N GLN A 35 2.67 -2.86 1.43
CA GLN A 35 2.95 -1.70 2.27
C GLN A 35 3.02 -0.37 1.46
N ILE A 36 1.95 -0.10 0.70
CA ILE A 36 1.85 1.08 -0.16
C ILE A 36 1.55 2.32 0.69
N ASN A 37 2.40 3.35 0.59
CA ASN A 37 2.31 4.55 1.43
C ASN A 37 1.21 5.55 0.99
N SER A 38 0.40 6.01 1.95
CA SER A 38 -0.66 7.01 1.73
C SER A 38 -0.16 8.41 1.36
N ARG A 39 1.12 8.73 1.57
CA ARG A 39 1.66 10.04 1.19
C ARG A 39 1.63 10.27 -0.32
N TYR A 40 1.67 9.19 -1.10
CA TYR A 40 1.84 9.25 -2.56
C TYR A 40 0.75 8.52 -3.31
N TRP A 41 0.33 7.32 -2.86
CA TRP A 41 -0.33 6.37 -3.74
C TRP A 41 -1.82 6.22 -3.53
N CYS A 42 -2.30 6.26 -2.29
CA CYS A 42 -3.72 6.09 -1.95
C CYS A 42 -4.20 7.21 -1.01
N ASN A 43 -5.51 7.41 -0.90
CA ASN A 43 -6.09 8.38 0.02
C ASN A 43 -6.64 7.70 1.30
N ASP A 44 -6.15 8.11 2.47
CA ASP A 44 -6.66 7.66 3.78
C ASP A 44 -7.42 8.76 4.55
N GLY A 45 -7.59 9.94 3.96
CA GLY A 45 -8.30 11.08 4.54
C GLY A 45 -7.60 11.78 5.70
N LYS A 46 -6.42 11.31 6.13
CA LYS A 46 -5.69 11.84 7.30
C LYS A 46 -4.23 12.20 7.02
N THR A 47 -3.66 11.72 5.92
CA THR A 47 -2.26 11.99 5.56
C THR A 47 -2.10 13.40 4.96
N PRO A 48 -1.31 14.30 5.58
CA PRO A 48 -1.13 15.66 5.08
C PRO A 48 -0.44 15.70 3.72
N GLY A 49 -0.97 16.50 2.79
CA GLY A 49 -0.36 16.78 1.49
C GLY A 49 -0.31 15.59 0.52
N ALA A 50 -1.12 14.54 0.74
CA ALA A 50 -1.15 13.34 -0.10
C ALA A 50 -1.60 13.60 -1.55
N VAL A 51 -1.07 12.82 -2.49
CA VAL A 51 -1.31 12.99 -3.95
C VAL A 51 -2.30 11.97 -4.52
N ASN A 52 -2.43 10.79 -3.90
CA ASN A 52 -3.30 9.70 -4.35
C ASN A 52 -3.09 9.28 -5.83
N ALA A 53 -1.85 8.97 -6.21
CA ALA A 53 -1.49 8.65 -7.59
C ALA A 53 -2.17 7.39 -8.18
N CYS A 54 -2.63 6.46 -7.33
CA CYS A 54 -3.42 5.30 -7.77
C CYS A 54 -4.93 5.61 -7.86
N GLY A 55 -5.39 6.76 -7.36
CA GLY A 55 -6.79 7.17 -7.47
C GLY A 55 -7.77 6.34 -6.63
N ILE A 56 -7.31 5.71 -5.54
CA ILE A 56 -8.11 4.77 -4.73
C ILE A 56 -8.07 5.13 -3.24
N PRO A 57 -9.11 4.78 -2.45
CA PRO A 57 -9.02 4.83 -1.00
C PRO A 57 -8.05 3.76 -0.49
N CYS A 58 -7.26 4.08 0.54
CA CYS A 58 -6.30 3.12 1.10
C CYS A 58 -6.96 1.86 1.69
N SER A 59 -8.27 1.90 2.00
CA SER A 59 -9.04 0.71 2.39
C SER A 59 -9.14 -0.35 1.30
N ASP A 60 -9.03 0.01 0.02
CA ASP A 60 -9.05 -0.96 -1.08
C ASP A 60 -7.78 -1.83 -1.12
N LEU A 61 -6.69 -1.36 -0.52
CA LEU A 61 -5.44 -2.11 -0.39
C LEU A 61 -5.48 -3.15 0.74
N LEU A 62 -6.51 -3.10 1.59
CA LEU A 62 -6.68 -4.01 2.74
C LEU A 62 -7.64 -5.17 2.47
N LYS A 63 -8.16 -5.27 1.24
CA LYS A 63 -9.06 -6.34 0.81
C LYS A 63 -8.31 -7.66 0.64
N ASP A 64 -9.02 -8.77 0.83
CA ASP A 64 -8.48 -10.11 0.56
C ASP A 64 -8.28 -10.32 -0.96
N ASP A 65 -9.11 -9.67 -1.78
CA ASP A 65 -8.86 -9.51 -3.22
C ASP A 65 -7.77 -8.45 -3.46
N ILE A 66 -6.61 -8.92 -3.90
CA ILE A 66 -5.42 -8.09 -4.14
C ILE A 66 -5.41 -7.39 -5.50
N THR A 67 -6.48 -7.46 -6.30
CA THR A 67 -6.53 -6.86 -7.65
C THR A 67 -6.14 -5.37 -7.64
N GLN A 68 -6.69 -4.61 -6.70
CA GLN A 68 -6.37 -3.18 -6.53
C GLN A 68 -4.93 -2.96 -6.03
N ALA A 69 -4.46 -3.79 -5.11
CA ALA A 69 -3.10 -3.72 -4.60
C ALA A 69 -2.07 -4.00 -5.71
N VAL A 70 -2.31 -4.99 -6.57
CA VAL A 70 -1.47 -5.32 -7.73
C VAL A 70 -1.51 -4.19 -8.77
N ALA A 71 -2.69 -3.65 -9.07
CA ALA A 71 -2.82 -2.55 -10.02
C ALA A 71 -2.05 -1.30 -9.55
N CYS A 72 -2.17 -0.94 -8.28
CA CYS A 72 -1.44 0.18 -7.70
C CYS A 72 0.07 -0.10 -7.64
N ALA A 73 0.49 -1.30 -7.23
CA ALA A 73 1.90 -1.69 -7.23
C ALA A 73 2.54 -1.64 -8.63
N LYS A 74 1.80 -1.98 -9.69
CA LYS A 74 2.24 -1.81 -11.09
C LYS A 74 2.39 -0.35 -11.51
N ARG A 75 1.68 0.58 -10.86
CA ARG A 75 1.80 2.02 -11.12
C ARG A 75 3.00 2.64 -10.41
N VAL A 76 3.45 2.02 -9.31
CA VAL A 76 4.63 2.43 -8.52
C VAL A 76 5.93 2.19 -9.29
N VAL A 77 6.03 1.07 -10.00
CA VAL A 77 7.19 0.67 -10.83
C VAL A 77 7.12 1.24 -12.25
#